data_AF-A0A6C0K144-F1
#
_entry.id   AF-A0A6C0K144-F1
#
_cell.length_a   1.000
_cell.length_b   1.000
_cell.length_c   1.000
_cell.angle_alpha   90.00
_cell.angle_beta   90.00
_cell.angle_gamma   90.00
#
_symmetry.space_group_name_H-M   'P 1'
#
loop_
_entity.id
_entity.type
_entity.pdbx_description
1 polymer ?
#
loop_
_entity_poly.entity_id
_entity_poly.type
_entity_poly.pdbx_seq_one_letter_code
_entity_poly.pdbx_strand_id
1 'polypeptide(L)'
;MKLSKLHFFATLLSPIRSYRLFSNGPAVLIPAKKICKDCKHYIGDNIECRKFGDTNLITGKVTYDSARSVRENEKKCGENAIYFEENKFKIITVPYYFLKNNWILLIPTAFTSLYIFTLFHVVHK
;
A
#
# COMPACT_ATOMS: atom_id res chain seq x y z
N MET A 1 33.08 42.39 -36.71
CA MET A 1 34.01 41.25 -36.85
C MET A 1 33.58 40.22 -35.81
N LYS A 2 32.76 39.21 -36.10
CA LYS A 2 32.90 38.12 -37.08
C LYS A 2 31.53 37.67 -37.59
N LEU A 3 31.47 37.42 -38.89
CA LEU A 3 30.40 36.84 -39.66
C LEU A 3 30.38 35.29 -39.55
N SER A 4 29.29 34.70 -40.05
CA SER A 4 29.09 33.28 -40.46
C SER A 4 28.55 32.34 -39.36
N LYS A 5 27.55 31.50 -39.60
CA LYS A 5 27.06 30.83 -40.82
C LYS A 5 25.52 30.87 -40.86
N LEU A 6 24.87 31.22 -41.97
CA LEU A 6 24.56 30.34 -43.12
C LEU A 6 23.92 29.01 -42.67
N HIS A 7 22.80 28.51 -43.18
CA HIS A 7 21.70 28.90 -44.07
C HIS A 7 20.90 27.58 -44.19
N PHE A 8 19.66 27.63 -44.69
CA PHE A 8 19.05 26.51 -45.44
C PHE A 8 18.67 25.23 -44.65
N PHE A 9 17.37 25.02 -44.44
CA PHE A 9 16.57 24.16 -45.34
C PHE A 9 15.11 24.06 -44.87
N ALA A 10 14.23 24.13 -45.86
CA ALA A 10 12.91 23.50 -45.91
C ALA A 10 11.79 24.05 -45.00
N THR A 11 11.09 25.06 -45.54
CA THR A 11 9.64 24.95 -45.71
C THR A 11 9.28 23.61 -46.33
N LEU A 12 8.31 22.89 -45.78
CA LEU A 12 7.30 22.09 -46.51
C LEU A 12 6.27 21.52 -45.51
N LEU A 13 5.03 21.99 -45.69
CA LEU A 13 3.76 21.25 -45.55
C LEU A 13 3.28 20.84 -44.15
N SER A 14 2.26 21.58 -43.70
CA SER A 14 1.17 21.09 -42.84
C SER A 14 0.46 19.89 -43.48
N PRO A 15 -0.12 18.96 -42.69
CA PRO A 15 -1.45 19.20 -42.12
C PRO A 15 -1.60 18.74 -40.67
N ILE A 16 -2.26 19.59 -39.88
CA ILE A 16 -3.41 19.25 -39.04
C ILE A 16 -3.52 17.74 -38.71
N ARG A 17 -2.78 17.26 -37.71
CA ARG A 17 -3.13 16.00 -37.04
C ARG A 17 -3.99 16.33 -35.84
N SER A 18 -5.27 16.44 -36.12
CA SER A 18 -6.36 16.50 -35.14
C SER A 18 -6.27 15.30 -34.20
N TYR A 19 -5.65 15.45 -33.04
CA TYR A 19 -5.93 14.60 -31.88
C TYR A 19 -7.00 15.31 -31.04
N ARG A 20 -8.24 15.34 -31.55
CA ARG A 20 -9.39 15.24 -30.64
C ARG A 20 -9.63 13.75 -30.44
N LEU A 21 -9.47 13.31 -29.20
CA LEU A 21 -10.43 12.46 -28.47
C LEU A 21 -9.80 12.18 -27.10
N PHE A 22 -9.58 13.23 -26.31
CA PHE A 22 -9.71 13.07 -24.87
C PHE A 22 -11.20 12.85 -24.64
N SER A 23 -11.59 11.58 -24.56
CA SER A 23 -12.91 11.16 -24.12
C SER A 23 -13.07 11.66 -22.68
N ASN A 24 -13.74 12.80 -22.50
CA ASN A 24 -14.32 13.20 -21.22
C ASN A 24 -15.56 12.33 -20.96
N GLY A 25 -15.39 11.00 -20.96
CA GLY A 25 -16.35 10.15 -20.29
C GLY A 25 -16.29 10.51 -18.81
N PRO A 26 -17.44 10.62 -18.10
CA PRO A 26 -17.38 10.67 -16.65
C PRO A 26 -16.54 9.48 -16.21
N ALA A 27 -15.45 9.73 -15.49
CA ALA A 27 -14.70 8.65 -14.86
C ALA A 27 -15.73 7.91 -14.01
N VAL A 28 -16.15 6.74 -14.48
CA VAL A 28 -16.98 5.84 -13.69
C VAL A 28 -16.09 5.51 -12.51
N LEU A 29 -16.35 6.16 -11.38
CA LEU A 29 -15.84 5.79 -10.08
C LEU A 29 -16.42 4.40 -9.81
N ILE A 30 -15.82 3.37 -10.40
CA ILE A 30 -16.03 2.01 -9.95
C ILE A 30 -15.63 2.07 -8.48
N PRO A 31 -16.57 1.93 -7.53
CA PRO A 31 -16.21 1.97 -6.13
C PRO A 31 -15.16 0.87 -5.96
N ALA A 32 -13.95 1.26 -5.57
CA ALA A 32 -12.84 0.33 -5.45
C ALA A 32 -13.32 -0.84 -4.59
N LYS A 33 -13.39 -2.03 -5.19
CA LYS A 33 -13.96 -3.21 -4.54
C LYS A 33 -13.26 -3.40 -3.21
N LYS A 34 -14.03 -3.37 -2.12
CA LYS A 34 -13.48 -3.44 -0.75
C LYS A 34 -12.66 -4.73 -0.59
N ILE A 35 -11.38 -4.58 -0.25
CA ILE A 35 -10.41 -5.67 -0.16
C ILE A 35 -10.31 -6.13 1.30
N CYS A 36 -10.35 -7.43 1.57
CA CYS A 36 -10.27 -7.96 2.94
C CYS A 36 -9.02 -7.47 3.68
N LYS A 37 -7.88 -7.31 2.99
CA LYS A 37 -6.61 -6.82 3.58
C LYS A 37 -6.72 -5.44 4.23
N ASP A 38 -7.69 -4.63 3.81
CA ASP A 38 -7.93 -3.29 4.36
C ASP A 38 -8.97 -3.29 5.49
N CYS A 39 -9.58 -4.44 5.75
CA CYS A 39 -10.55 -4.62 6.82
C CYS A 39 -9.86 -4.77 8.18
N LYS A 40 -10.39 -4.12 9.20
CA LYS A 40 -9.99 -4.23 10.61
C LYS A 40 -10.03 -5.66 11.15
N HIS A 41 -10.90 -6.51 10.60
CA HIS A 41 -11.08 -7.89 11.06
C HIS A 41 -10.16 -8.90 10.37
N TYR A 42 -9.40 -8.49 9.36
CA TYR A 42 -8.55 -9.42 8.61
C TYR A 42 -7.29 -9.78 9.39
N ILE A 43 -7.00 -11.08 9.48
CA ILE A 43 -5.81 -11.63 10.11
C ILE A 43 -4.87 -12.06 8.98
N GLY A 44 -3.76 -11.33 8.81
CA GLY A 44 -2.83 -11.52 7.71
C GLY A 44 -2.07 -12.84 7.73
N ASP A 45 -1.76 -13.36 8.91
CA ASP A 45 -0.90 -14.53 9.09
C ASP A 45 -1.53 -15.81 8.54
N ASN A 46 -2.85 -15.99 8.76
CA ASN A 46 -3.59 -17.20 8.37
C ASN A 46 -4.64 -16.94 7.26
N ILE A 47 -4.75 -15.71 6.75
CA ILE A 47 -5.77 -15.33 5.75
C ILE A 47 -7.21 -15.58 6.29
N GLU A 48 -7.43 -15.19 7.54
CA GLU A 48 -8.66 -15.44 8.29
C GLU A 48 -9.43 -14.14 8.54
N CYS A 49 -10.72 -14.27 8.86
CA CYS A 49 -11.58 -13.16 9.25
C CYS A 49 -11.96 -13.29 10.73
N ARG A 50 -11.46 -12.38 11.58
CA ARG A 50 -11.73 -12.38 13.03
C ARG A 50 -13.21 -12.23 13.40
N LYS A 51 -14.03 -11.70 12.48
CA LYS A 51 -15.46 -11.44 12.73
C LYS A 51 -16.30 -12.72 12.68
N PHE A 52 -15.84 -13.74 11.97
CA PHE A 52 -16.56 -14.98 11.77
C PHE A 52 -15.70 -16.16 12.19
N GLY A 53 -16.26 -17.02 13.03
CA GLY A 53 -15.57 -18.14 13.61
C GLY A 53 -16.35 -18.70 14.78
N ASP A 54 -15.91 -19.87 15.21
CA ASP A 54 -16.52 -20.59 16.31
C ASP A 54 -15.57 -20.62 17.50
N THR A 55 -16.14 -20.52 18.69
CA THR A 55 -15.39 -20.68 19.94
C THR A 55 -15.78 -22.01 20.55
N ASN A 56 -14.80 -22.87 20.77
CA ASN A 56 -15.02 -24.10 21.51
C ASN A 56 -15.23 -23.73 22.98
N LEU A 57 -16.46 -23.90 23.48
CA LEU A 57 -16.85 -23.48 24.84
C LEU A 57 -16.16 -24.28 25.96
N ILE A 58 -15.62 -25.46 25.65
CA ILE A 58 -14.94 -26.33 26.63
C ILE A 58 -13.47 -25.92 26.77
N THR A 59 -12.79 -25.70 25.65
CA THR A 59 -11.34 -25.41 25.62
C THR A 59 -11.01 -23.92 25.55
N GLY A 60 -12.00 -23.07 25.23
CA GLY A 60 -11.81 -21.65 24.97
C GLY A 60 -11.11 -21.32 23.64
N LYS A 61 -10.78 -22.34 22.82
CA LYS A 61 -10.07 -22.13 21.56
C LYS A 61 -11.01 -21.52 20.52
N VAL A 62 -10.58 -20.42 19.91
CA VAL A 62 -11.30 -19.75 18.81
C VAL A 62 -10.71 -20.21 17.47
N THR A 63 -11.57 -20.66 16.57
CA THR A 63 -11.23 -20.98 15.18
C THR A 63 -11.94 -20.01 14.26
N TYR A 64 -11.18 -19.28 13.45
CA TYR A 64 -11.74 -18.29 12.54
C TYR A 64 -11.99 -18.87 11.17
N ASP A 65 -12.98 -18.31 10.48
CA ASP A 65 -13.23 -18.66 9.10
C ASP A 65 -12.21 -18.01 8.16
N SER A 66 -11.89 -18.69 7.07
CA SER A 66 -11.11 -18.13 5.98
C SER A 66 -11.77 -16.86 5.43
N ALA A 67 -10.98 -15.81 5.22
CA ALA A 67 -11.46 -14.55 4.63
C ALA A 67 -12.10 -14.75 3.24
N ARG A 68 -11.63 -15.75 2.49
CA ARG A 68 -12.22 -16.11 1.18
C ARG A 68 -13.61 -16.72 1.35
N SER A 69 -13.75 -17.72 2.21
CA SER A 69 -15.04 -18.38 2.48
C SER A 69 -16.11 -17.40 2.97
N VAL A 70 -15.70 -16.42 3.77
CA VAL A 70 -16.55 -15.35 4.29
C VAL A 70 -17.00 -14.38 3.20
N ARG A 71 -16.18 -14.17 2.16
CA ARG A 71 -16.49 -13.29 1.01
C ARG A 71 -17.39 -13.97 -0.02
N GLU A 72 -17.25 -15.29 -0.17
CA GLU A 72 -18.08 -16.09 -1.08
C GLU A 72 -19.47 -16.38 -0.48
N ASN A 73 -19.66 -16.17 0.83
CA ASN A 73 -20.92 -16.41 1.52
C ASN A 73 -21.72 -15.11 1.73
N GLU A 74 -22.85 -14.99 1.03
CA GLU A 74 -23.79 -13.86 1.13
C GLU A 74 -24.37 -13.62 2.53
N LYS A 75 -24.49 -14.68 3.36
CA LYS A 75 -24.94 -14.54 4.76
C LYS A 75 -23.87 -13.98 5.67
N LYS A 76 -22.60 -14.03 5.26
CA LYS A 76 -21.45 -13.46 5.99
C LYS A 76 -21.08 -12.13 5.36
N CYS A 77 -19.86 -11.95 4.86
CA CYS A 77 -19.45 -10.66 4.30
C CYS A 77 -19.96 -10.44 2.87
N GLY A 78 -20.30 -11.51 2.15
CA GLY A 78 -20.78 -11.51 0.76
C GLY A 78 -19.80 -10.85 -0.20
N GLU A 79 -20.17 -10.67 -1.48
CA GLU A 79 -19.32 -9.98 -2.46
C GLU A 79 -19.32 -8.44 -2.28
N ASN A 80 -20.34 -7.90 -1.62
CA ASN A 80 -20.48 -6.45 -1.35
C ASN A 80 -19.78 -5.96 -0.08
N ALA A 81 -19.25 -6.88 0.73
CA ALA A 81 -18.47 -6.59 1.93
C ALA A 81 -19.33 -5.86 2.97
N ILE A 82 -20.50 -6.41 3.26
CA ILE A 82 -21.52 -5.75 4.08
C ILE A 82 -21.02 -5.48 5.51
N TYR A 83 -20.06 -6.28 5.99
CA TYR A 83 -19.43 -6.15 7.31
C TYR A 83 -18.02 -5.56 7.27
N PHE A 84 -17.63 -4.93 6.16
CA PHE A 84 -16.32 -4.31 6.01
C PHE A 84 -16.18 -3.09 6.92
N GLU A 85 -15.17 -3.13 7.80
CA GLU A 85 -14.79 -2.02 8.67
C GLU A 85 -13.36 -1.61 8.32
N GLU A 86 -13.16 -0.35 7.94
CA GLU A 86 -11.84 0.14 7.58
C GLU A 86 -10.90 0.18 8.79
N ASN A 87 -9.67 -0.30 8.59
CA ASN A 87 -8.65 -0.23 9.63
C ASN A 87 -8.00 1.16 9.70
N LYS A 88 -8.52 2.02 10.59
CA LYS A 88 -7.98 3.37 10.85
C LYS A 88 -6.54 3.39 11.37
N PHE A 89 -6.07 2.28 11.94
CA PHE A 89 -4.74 2.20 12.54
C PHE A 89 -3.68 1.61 11.62
N LYS A 90 -4.01 1.36 10.34
CA LYS A 90 -3.08 0.77 9.36
C LYS A 90 -1.75 1.54 9.27
N ILE A 91 -1.80 2.86 9.36
CA ILE A 91 -0.63 3.76 9.35
C ILE A 91 0.35 3.45 10.50
N ILE A 92 -0.16 3.01 11.66
CA ILE A 92 0.64 2.72 12.84
C ILE A 92 1.03 1.23 12.87
N THR A 93 0.08 0.34 12.56
CA THR A 93 0.30 -1.11 12.67
C THR A 93 1.33 -1.61 11.67
N VAL A 94 1.34 -1.10 10.43
CA VAL A 94 2.29 -1.56 9.39
C VAL A 94 3.76 -1.31 9.81
N PRO A 95 4.19 -0.07 10.12
CA PRO A 95 5.57 0.17 10.56
C PRO A 95 5.89 -0.53 11.89
N TYR A 96 4.93 -0.66 12.80
CA TYR A 96 5.12 -1.41 14.05
C TYR A 96 5.49 -2.88 13.82
N TYR A 97 4.69 -3.62 13.02
CA TYR A 97 4.98 -5.03 12.74
C TYR A 97 6.24 -5.19 11.87
N PHE A 98 6.52 -4.23 10.99
CA PHE A 98 7.76 -4.21 10.23
C PHE A 98 9.00 -4.10 11.14
N LEU A 99 8.98 -3.18 12.11
CA LEU A 99 10.06 -3.03 13.11
C LEU A 99 10.16 -4.26 14.02
N LYS A 100 9.02 -4.78 14.49
CA LYS A 100 8.98 -5.94 15.38
C LYS A 100 9.57 -7.19 14.71
N ASN A 101 9.22 -7.43 13.44
CA ASN A 101 9.70 -8.61 12.72
C ASN A 101 11.16 -8.46 12.27
N ASN A 102 11.61 -7.24 12.00
CA ASN A 102 12.97 -6.94 11.56
C ASN A 102 13.82 -6.30 12.68
N TRP A 103 13.59 -6.68 13.95
CA TRP A 103 14.25 -6.05 15.10
C TRP A 103 15.78 -6.10 15.03
N ILE A 104 16.33 -7.13 14.37
CA ILE A 104 17.77 -7.28 14.10
C ILE A 104 18.35 -6.10 13.31
N LEU A 105 17.56 -5.43 12.47
CA LEU A 105 18.00 -4.23 11.73
C LEU A 105 18.28 -3.03 12.65
N LEU A 106 17.76 -3.04 13.88
CA LEU A 106 18.03 -1.99 14.88
C LEU A 106 19.45 -2.07 15.45
N ILE A 107 20.08 -3.24 15.40
CA ILE A 107 21.41 -3.48 15.95
C ILE A 107 22.48 -2.69 15.16
N PRO A 108 22.67 -2.89 13.83
CA PRO A 108 23.68 -2.15 13.09
C PRO A 108 23.40 -0.64 13.01
N THR A 109 22.14 -0.22 13.03
CA THR A 109 21.78 1.21 13.09
C THR A 109 22.15 1.86 14.42
N ALA A 110 22.00 1.15 15.55
CA ALA A 110 22.50 1.62 16.84
C ALA A 110 24.04 1.71 16.87
N PHE A 111 24.75 0.72 16.33
CA PHE A 111 26.23 0.76 16.30
C PHE A 111 26.78 1.87 15.42
N THR A 112 26.21 2.05 14.23
CA THR A 112 26.63 3.12 13.30
C THR A 112 26.32 4.51 13.82
N SER A 113 25.16 4.71 14.45
CA SER A 113 24.83 6.00 15.08
C SER A 113 25.78 6.34 16.24
N LEU A 114 26.12 5.36 17.08
CA LEU A 114 27.08 5.55 18.18
C LEU A 114 28.49 5.84 17.65
N TYR A 115 28.92 5.16 16.59
CA TYR A 115 30.19 5.43 15.92
C TYR A 115 30.27 6.85 15.37
N ILE A 116 29.25 7.31 14.63
CA ILE A 116 29.19 8.68 14.10
C ILE A 116 29.21 9.71 15.23
N PHE A 117 28.48 9.46 16.32
CA PHE A 117 28.49 10.35 17.49
C PHE A 117 29.89 10.48 18.09
N THR A 118 30.62 9.37 18.25
CA THR A 118 32.01 9.41 18.75
C THR A 118 32.95 10.14 17.80
N LEU A 119 32.82 9.94 16.48
CA LEU A 119 33.63 10.68 15.49
C LEU A 119 33.36 12.19 15.55
N PHE A 120 32.09 12.59 15.62
CA PHE A 120 31.71 14.00 15.71
C PHE A 120 32.30 14.65 16.96
N HIS A 121 32.23 13.96 18.11
CA HIS A 121 32.82 14.46 19.35
C HIS A 121 34.35 14.54 19.30
N VAL A 122 35.05 13.65 18.58
CA VAL A 122 36.51 13.72 18.42
C VAL A 122 36.92 14.85 17.49
N VAL A 123 36.17 15.09 16.41
CA VAL A 123 36.48 16.13 15.41
C VAL A 123 36.19 17.55 15.95
N HIS A 124 35.18 17.71 16.80
CA HIS A 124 34.79 19.00 17.37
C HIS A 124 35.34 19.26 18.78
N LYS A 125 36.34 18.49 19.20
CA LYS A 125 37.11 18.72 20.43
C LYS A 125 38.37 19.51 20.11
#